data_AF-A0A353WR95-F1
#
_entry.id   AF-A0A353WR95-F1
#
_cell.length_a   1.000
_cell.length_b   1.000
_cell.length_c   1.000
_cell.angle_alpha   90.00
_cell.angle_beta   90.00
_cell.angle_gamma   90.00
#
_symmetry.space_group_name_H-M   'P 1'
#
loop_
_entity.id
_entity.type
_entity.pdbx_description
1 polymer ?
#
loop_
_entity_poly.entity_id
_entity_poly.type
_entity_poly.pdbx_seq_one_letter_code
_entity_poly.pdbx_strand_id
1 'polypeptide(L)'
;MEINRKNKLLWGLSVLVVVLLAKLFYIQVIDNRYKIDASNNSMVYSVIYPPRGVIYDRNGQILVGNSVCYDIQVTPRDVEQLDTVALASALDTSVEFIREKMQYYHKYRSRIGYQAQTLLKQVPMETYVKF
;
A
#
# COMPACT_ATOMS: atom_id res chain seq x y z
N MET A 1 -29.20 42.53 -37.00
CA MET A 1 -28.44 42.64 -35.74
C MET A 1 -27.09 41.96 -36.00
N GLU A 2 -26.05 42.72 -36.35
CA GLU A 2 -24.73 42.14 -36.64
C GLU A 2 -24.09 41.61 -35.36
N ILE A 3 -24.00 40.30 -35.23
CA ILE A 3 -23.39 39.66 -34.07
C ILE A 3 -21.88 39.90 -34.15
N ASN A 4 -21.37 40.75 -33.25
CA ASN A 4 -19.95 41.04 -33.11
C ASN A 4 -19.14 39.74 -32.93
N ARG A 5 -17.95 39.65 -33.55
CA ARG A 5 -17.06 38.47 -33.48
C ARG A 5 -16.79 38.03 -32.03
N LYS A 6 -16.68 38.99 -31.10
CA LYS A 6 -16.53 38.72 -29.66
C LYS A 6 -17.73 37.98 -29.08
N ASN A 7 -18.95 38.35 -29.47
CA ASN A 7 -20.18 37.72 -28.99
C ASN A 7 -20.32 36.29 -29.55
N LYS A 8 -19.89 36.05 -30.79
CA LYS A 8 -19.87 34.68 -31.36
C LYS A 8 -18.93 33.76 -30.57
N LEU A 9 -17.76 34.24 -30.19
CA LEU A 9 -16.80 33.49 -29.37
C LEU A 9 -17.34 33.23 -27.96
N LEU A 10 -17.96 34.24 -27.32
CA LEU A 10 -18.59 34.07 -26.01
C LEU A 10 -19.73 33.06 -26.02
N TRP A 11 -20.55 33.07 -27.08
CA TRP A 11 -21.60 32.06 -27.26
C TRP A 11 -21.02 30.66 -27.44
N GLY A 12 -19.99 30.49 -28.27
CA GLY A 12 -19.31 29.21 -28.45
C GLY A 12 -18.70 28.67 -27.15
N LEU A 13 -18.04 29.53 -26.38
CA LEU A 13 -17.47 29.17 -25.08
C LEU A 13 -18.56 28.79 -24.08
N SER A 14 -19.66 29.55 -24.04
CA SER A 14 -20.78 29.27 -23.12
C SER A 14 -21.41 27.91 -23.41
N VAL A 15 -21.62 27.57 -24.69
CA VAL A 15 -22.13 26.26 -25.08
C VAL A 15 -21.16 25.14 -24.67
N LEU A 16 -19.85 25.32 -24.88
CA LEU A 16 -18.85 24.35 -24.45
C LEU A 16 -18.91 24.09 -22.94
N VAL A 17 -18.97 25.17 -22.14
CA VAL A 17 -19.08 25.07 -20.68
C VAL A 17 -20.34 24.32 -20.27
N VAL A 18 -21.49 24.62 -20.87
CA VAL A 18 -22.75 23.93 -20.59
C VAL A 18 -22.66 22.44 -20.92
N VAL A 19 -22.04 22.07 -22.04
CA VAL A 19 -21.83 20.66 -22.41
C VAL A 19 -20.95 19.94 -21.39
N LEU A 20 -19.87 20.57 -20.93
CA LEU A 20 -18.99 20.01 -19.91
C LEU A 20 -19.71 19.86 -18.56
N LEU A 21 -20.52 20.83 -18.15
CA LEU A 21 -21.32 20.77 -16.93
C LEU A 21 -22.37 19.66 -17.00
N ALA A 22 -23.06 19.51 -18.14
CA ALA A 22 -24.01 18.42 -18.34
C ALA A 22 -23.32 17.05 -18.26
N LYS A 23 -22.11 16.92 -18.84
CA LYS A 23 -21.31 15.69 -18.74
C LYS A 23 -20.87 15.40 -17.30
N LEU A 24 -20.46 16.43 -16.56
CA LEU A 24 -20.09 16.32 -15.15
C LEU A 24 -21.28 15.85 -14.31
N PHE A 25 -22.45 16.46 -14.50
CA PHE A 25 -23.69 16.06 -13.82
C PHE A 25 -24.07 14.62 -14.13
N TYR A 26 -23.97 14.20 -15.39
CA TYR A 26 -24.23 12.81 -15.79
C TYR A 26 -23.33 11.83 -15.02
N ILE A 27 -22.03 12.10 -14.94
CA ILE A 27 -21.08 11.24 -14.24
C ILE A 27 -21.33 11.21 -12.72
N GLN A 28 -21.74 12.34 -12.12
CA GLN A 28 -21.90 12.43 -10.67
C GLN A 28 -23.26 11.93 -10.16
N VAL A 29 -24.34 12.15 -10.93
CA VAL A 29 -25.72 11.91 -10.46
C VAL A 29 -26.38 10.71 -11.13
N ILE A 30 -26.11 10.49 -12.42
CA ILE A 30 -26.79 9.43 -13.18
C ILE A 30 -25.94 8.15 -13.19
N ASP A 31 -24.63 8.27 -13.41
CA ASP A 31 -23.74 7.10 -13.56
C ASP A 31 -23.01 6.73 -12.25
N ASN A 32 -23.55 5.75 -11.53
CA ASN A 32 -22.94 5.23 -10.31
C ASN A 32 -21.71 4.34 -10.57
N ARG A 33 -21.41 3.95 -11.82
CA ARG A 33 -20.32 3.01 -12.12
C ARG A 33 -18.96 3.57 -11.72
N TYR A 34 -18.71 4.85 -11.98
CA TYR A 34 -17.46 5.50 -11.61
C TYR A 34 -17.22 5.52 -10.10
N LYS A 35 -18.29 5.58 -9.29
CA LYS A 35 -18.20 5.50 -7.83
C LYS A 35 -17.83 4.08 -7.38
N ILE A 36 -18.39 3.06 -8.03
CA ILE A 36 -18.08 1.65 -7.76
C ILE A 36 -16.64 1.33 -8.17
N ASP A 37 -16.22 1.76 -9.37
CA ASP A 37 -14.86 1.53 -9.86
C ASP A 37 -13.81 2.26 -9.00
N ALA A 38 -14.10 3.50 -8.58
CA ALA A 38 -13.25 4.23 -7.65
C ALA A 38 -13.16 3.52 -6.28
N SER A 39 -14.27 2.96 -5.79
CA SER A 39 -14.28 2.19 -4.55
C SER A 39 -13.53 0.86 -4.69
N ASN A 40 -13.61 0.20 -5.84
CA ASN A 40 -12.87 -1.03 -6.09
C ASN A 40 -11.36 -0.76 -6.20
N ASN A 41 -10.97 0.41 -6.74
CA ASN A 41 -9.57 0.83 -6.79
C ASN A 41 -8.97 1.14 -5.41
N SER A 42 -9.80 1.44 -4.40
CA SER A 42 -9.33 1.69 -3.03
C SER A 42 -9.39 0.46 -2.12
N MET A 43 -10.09 -0.61 -2.51
CA MET A 43 -10.17 -1.84 -1.75
C MET A 43 -8.96 -2.74 -2.02
N VAL A 44 -8.11 -2.91 -1.00
CA VAL A 44 -7.03 -3.90 -1.01
C VAL A 44 -7.57 -5.20 -0.43
N TYR A 45 -7.79 -6.20 -1.28
CA TYR A 45 -8.17 -7.54 -0.83
C TYR A 45 -6.96 -8.23 -0.20
N SER A 46 -7.04 -8.57 1.08
CA SER A 46 -6.05 -9.41 1.76
C SER A 46 -6.62 -10.82 1.95
N VAL A 47 -5.98 -11.81 1.33
CA VAL A 47 -6.39 -13.21 1.46
C VAL A 47 -5.83 -13.77 2.77
N ILE A 48 -6.71 -14.13 3.69
CA ILE A 48 -6.31 -14.83 4.92
C ILE A 48 -6.35 -16.32 4.63
N TYR A 49 -5.17 -16.93 4.46
CA TYR A 49 -5.06 -18.36 4.26
C TYR A 49 -5.32 -19.10 5.57
N PRO A 50 -6.07 -20.22 5.56
CA PRO A 50 -6.27 -21.02 6.75
C PRO A 50 -4.95 -21.68 7.20
N PRO A 51 -4.77 -21.93 8.51
CA PRO A 51 -3.62 -22.66 9.00
C PRO A 51 -3.62 -24.11 8.47
N ARG A 52 -2.43 -24.68 8.27
CA ARG A 52 -2.29 -26.11 7.93
C ARG A 52 -2.73 -26.98 9.10
N GLY A 53 -3.31 -28.14 8.79
CA GLY A 53 -3.67 -29.15 9.79
C GLY A 53 -2.44 -29.75 10.47
N VAL A 54 -2.61 -30.14 11.73
CA VAL A 54 -1.58 -30.82 12.52
C VAL A 54 -1.55 -32.30 12.14
N ILE A 55 -0.35 -32.85 11.93
CA ILE A 55 -0.16 -34.27 11.60
C ILE A 55 0.23 -35.02 12.86
N TYR A 56 -0.51 -36.10 13.16
CA TYR A 56 -0.28 -36.96 14.31
C TYR A 56 0.26 -38.32 13.87
N ASP A 57 1.10 -38.93 14.70
CA ASP A 57 1.43 -40.35 14.60
C ASP A 57 0.24 -41.23 15.05
N ARG A 58 0.31 -42.54 14.81
CA ARG A 58 -0.68 -43.55 15.27
C ARG A 58 -0.93 -43.54 16.78
N ASN A 59 0.01 -43.02 17.56
CA ASN A 59 -0.09 -42.90 19.02
C ASN A 59 -0.63 -41.53 19.49
N GLY A 60 -1.08 -40.66 18.57
CA GLY A 60 -1.59 -39.34 18.90
C GLY A 60 -0.53 -38.28 19.21
N GLN A 61 0.76 -38.56 18.95
CA GLN A 61 1.84 -37.57 19.11
C GLN A 61 1.95 -36.67 17.89
N ILE A 62 2.15 -35.37 18.10
CA ILE A 62 2.30 -34.38 17.03
C ILE A 62 3.64 -34.59 16.33
N LEU A 63 3.61 -34.85 15.02
CA LEU A 63 4.81 -34.96 14.17
C LEU A 63 5.10 -33.66 13.43
N VAL A 64 4.06 -32.96 12.97
CA VAL A 64 4.17 -31.70 12.22
C VAL A 64 3.08 -30.75 12.71
N GLY A 65 3.49 -29.53 13.09
CA GLY A 65 2.61 -28.46 13.52
C GLY A 65 2.96 -27.14 12.82
N ASN A 66 2.13 -26.12 13.06
CA ASN A 66 2.41 -24.76 12.63
C ASN A 66 3.14 -23.99 13.75
N SER A 67 4.07 -23.13 13.37
CA SER A 67 4.70 -22.17 14.28
C SER A 67 4.58 -20.77 13.68
N VAL A 68 4.34 -19.77 14.51
CA VAL A 68 4.22 -18.39 14.06
C VAL A 68 5.61 -17.80 13.90
N CYS A 69 5.92 -17.33 12.69
CA CYS A 69 7.14 -16.59 12.39
C CYS A 69 6.76 -15.20 11.90
N TYR A 70 7.39 -14.16 12.45
CA TYR A 70 7.16 -12.78 12.04
C TYR A 70 8.30 -12.29 11.16
N ASP A 71 7.98 -11.61 10.06
CA ASP A 71 8.96 -10.93 9.22
C ASP A 71 8.76 -9.42 9.38
N ILE A 72 9.86 -8.70 9.60
CA ILE A 72 9.83 -7.23 9.61
C ILE A 72 10.09 -6.76 8.19
N GLN A 73 9.14 -6.02 7.65
CA GLN A 73 9.19 -5.49 6.29
C GLN A 73 9.20 -3.96 6.30
N VAL A 74 9.81 -3.40 5.27
CA VAL A 74 9.99 -1.95 5.09
C VAL A 74 9.57 -1.60 3.68
N THR A 75 8.64 -0.64 3.54
CA THR A 75 8.28 -0.06 2.24
C THR A 75 9.10 1.21 2.04
N PRO A 76 10.16 1.22 1.21
CA PRO A 76 11.14 2.32 1.20
C PRO A 76 10.58 3.71 0.88
N ARG A 77 9.41 3.80 0.23
CA ARG A 77 8.74 5.07 -0.07
C ARG A 77 8.03 5.68 1.13
N ASP A 78 7.64 4.86 2.10
CA ASP A 78 6.87 5.29 3.27
C ASP A 78 7.77 5.48 4.50
N VAL A 79 9.09 5.29 4.33
CA VAL A 79 10.07 5.44 5.40
C VAL A 79 10.42 6.92 5.59
N GLU A 80 10.10 7.43 6.78
CA GLU A 80 10.55 8.73 7.25
C GLU A 80 11.91 8.64 7.98
N GLN A 81 12.44 9.78 8.44
CA GLN A 81 13.63 9.77 9.30
C GLN A 81 13.35 8.99 10.59
N LEU A 82 14.14 7.95 10.84
CA LEU A 82 13.99 7.07 11.99
C LEU A 82 15.29 6.94 12.77
N ASP A 83 15.19 6.71 14.07
CA ASP A 83 16.34 6.42 14.91
C ASP A 83 16.82 4.97 14.70
N THR A 84 17.93 4.83 13.97
CA THR A 84 18.53 3.52 13.69
C THR A 84 19.05 2.81 14.93
N VAL A 85 19.40 3.55 15.99
CA VAL A 85 19.94 2.97 17.23
C VAL A 85 18.80 2.37 18.06
N ALA A 86 17.70 3.12 18.22
CA ALA A 86 16.50 2.61 18.87
C ALA A 86 15.95 1.37 18.15
N LEU A 87 15.88 1.41 16.81
CA LEU A 87 15.41 0.28 16.02
C LEU A 87 16.33 -0.96 16.15
N ALA A 88 17.65 -0.75 16.15
CA ALA A 88 18.62 -1.83 16.33
C ALA A 88 18.48 -2.51 17.70
N SER A 89 18.33 -1.71 18.76
CA SER A 89 18.14 -2.21 20.11
C SER A 89 16.82 -2.98 20.28
N ALA A 90 15.74 -2.50 19.65
CA ALA A 90 14.44 -3.16 19.72
C ALA A 90 14.42 -4.50 18.97
N LEU A 91 15.10 -4.56 17.81
CA LEU A 91 15.19 -5.77 16.97
C LEU A 91 16.34 -6.72 17.36
N ASP A 92 17.10 -6.38 18.40
CA ASP A 92 18.30 -7.12 18.83
C ASP A 92 19.27 -7.38 17.66
N THR A 93 19.56 -6.32 16.89
CA THR A 93 20.41 -6.37 15.70
C THR A 93 21.47 -5.27 15.71
N SER A 94 22.43 -5.30 14.78
CA SER A 94 23.46 -4.28 14.69
C SER A 94 22.96 -3.01 14.01
N VAL A 95 23.41 -1.86 14.50
CA VAL A 95 23.09 -0.55 13.92
C VAL A 95 23.64 -0.45 12.51
N GLU A 96 24.82 -1.04 12.27
CA GLU A 96 25.50 -1.10 10.99
C GLU A 96 24.66 -1.84 9.95
N PHE A 97 24.07 -2.98 10.32
CA PHE A 97 23.21 -3.78 9.45
C PHE A 97 21.97 -2.97 9.01
N ILE A 98 21.30 -2.31 9.95
CA ILE A 98 20.14 -1.48 9.64
C ILE A 98 20.53 -0.34 8.72
N ARG A 99 21.63 0.38 9.02
CA ARG A 99 22.09 1.51 8.20
C ARG A 99 22.42 1.09 6.77
N GLU A 100 23.13 -0.03 6.60
CA GLU A 100 23.48 -0.55 5.27
C GLU A 100 22.21 -0.88 4.47
N LYS A 101 21.25 -1.59 5.07
CA LYS A 101 19.96 -1.91 4.45
C LYS A 101 19.16 -0.67 4.09
N MET A 102 19.07 0.30 5.00
CA MET A 102 18.34 1.55 4.76
C MET A 102 19.00 2.38 3.65
N GLN A 103 20.33 2.43 3.58
CA GLN A 103 21.04 3.09 2.48
C GLN A 103 20.76 2.42 1.14
N TYR A 104 20.77 1.08 1.10
CA TYR A 104 20.38 0.32 -0.09
C TYR A 104 18.94 0.66 -0.52
N TYR A 105 17.99 0.62 0.42
CA TYR A 105 16.58 0.94 0.14
C TYR A 105 16.41 2.37 -0.36
N HIS A 106 17.11 3.33 0.24
CA HIS A 106 17.07 4.73 -0.19
C HIS A 106 17.62 4.90 -1.61
N LYS A 107 18.76 4.27 -1.92
CA LYS A 107 19.39 4.32 -3.25
C LYS A 107 18.50 3.72 -4.34
N TYR A 108 17.80 2.63 -4.05
CA TYR A 108 16.97 1.92 -5.03
C TYR A 108 15.47 2.21 -4.89
N ARG A 109 15.06 3.23 -4.12
CA ARG A 109 13.64 3.54 -3.82
C ARG A 109 12.76 3.68 -5.07
N SER A 110 13.30 4.27 -6.14
CA SER A 110 12.57 4.47 -7.39
C SER A 110 12.29 3.15 -8.12
N ARG A 111 13.23 2.19 -8.04
CA ARG A 111 13.11 0.87 -8.65
C ARG A 111 12.19 -0.05 -7.84
N ILE A 112 12.25 0.03 -6.52
CA ILE A 112 11.44 -0.80 -5.60
C ILE A 112 9.97 -0.35 -5.62
N GLY A 113 9.71 0.95 -5.79
CA GLY A 113 8.33 1.46 -5.81
C GLY A 113 7.67 1.34 -4.42
N TYR A 114 6.43 0.84 -4.40
CA TYR A 114 5.64 0.61 -3.17
C TYR A 114 5.70 -0.85 -2.69
N GLN A 115 6.72 -1.61 -3.12
CA GLN A 115 6.89 -2.99 -2.68
C GLN A 115 7.51 -3.02 -1.28
N ALA A 116 6.90 -3.77 -0.38
CA ALA A 116 7.46 -4.08 0.93
C ALA A 116 8.67 -5.00 0.79
N GLN A 117 9.80 -4.60 1.36
CA GLN A 117 11.05 -5.35 1.36
C GLN A 117 11.31 -5.95 2.74
N THR A 118 11.68 -7.22 2.80
CA THR A 118 12.01 -7.86 4.07
C THR A 118 13.32 -7.32 4.63
N LEU A 119 13.26 -6.72 5.81
CA LEU A 119 14.41 -6.24 6.59
C LEU A 119 14.99 -7.37 7.44
N LEU A 120 14.13 -8.03 8.21
CA LEU A 120 14.48 -9.19 9.06
C LEU A 120 13.46 -10.30 8.86
N LYS A 121 13.97 -11.53 8.80
CA LYS A 121 13.15 -12.74 8.69
C LYS A 121 13.07 -13.44 10.02
N GLN A 122 11.92 -14.08 10.29
CA GLN A 122 11.74 -15.01 11.41
C GLN A 122 12.11 -14.40 12.77
N VAL A 123 11.64 -13.19 13.03
CA VAL A 123 11.80 -12.53 14.31
C VAL A 123 11.02 -13.29 15.39
N PRO A 124 11.65 -13.63 16.54
CA PRO A 124 10.97 -14.28 17.64
C PRO A 124 9.80 -13.44 18.16
N MET A 125 8.73 -14.10 18.64
CA MET A 125 7.56 -13.39 19.18
C MET A 125 7.93 -12.45 20.34
N GLU A 126 8.90 -12.84 21.17
CA GLU A 126 9.41 -12.03 22.27
C GLU A 126 9.97 -10.68 21.81
N THR A 127 10.68 -10.68 20.67
CA THR A 127 11.22 -9.46 20.06
C THR A 127 10.12 -8.66 19.37
N TYR A 128 9.16 -9.33 18.72
CA TYR A 128 8.04 -8.67 18.04
C TYR A 128 7.12 -7.88 18.99
N VAL A 129 6.88 -8.39 20.21
CA VAL A 129 5.99 -7.75 21.20
C VAL A 129 6.62 -6.52 21.87
N LYS A 130 7.92 -6.24 21.65
CA LYS A 130 8.56 -5.01 22.14
C LYS A 130 8.09 -3.73 21.44
N PHE A 131 7.36 -3.87 20.34
CA PHE A 131 6.77 -2.78 19.54
C PHE A 131 5.29 -2.62 19.85
#